data_AF-A7T3J3-F1
#
_entry.id   AF-A7T3J3-F1
#
_cell.length_a   1.000
_cell.length_b   1.000
_cell.length_c   1.000
_cell.angle_alpha   90.00
_cell.angle_beta   90.00
_cell.angle_gamma   90.00
#
_symmetry.space_group_name_H-M   'P 1'
#
loop_
_entity.id
_entity.type
_entity.pdbx_description
1 polymer ?
#
loop_
_entity_poly.entity_id
_entity_poly.type
_entity_poly.pdbx_seq_one_letter_code
_entity_poly.pdbx_strand_id
1 'polypeptide(L)'
;MADGKNRKDILAEKLKLTPLSEEGGYFSETYRSVETIDTERKGKSRNLLTLIYYLIAQDFGGRNYLHQNKSDIAHFFHEGWPIEYTLVSPDGKIEKHILGRDVSKGQEPQLIVKVIQS
;
A
#
# COMPACT_ATOMS: atom_id res chain seq x y z
N MET A 1 0.46 -29.45 -12.69
CA MET A 1 -0.09 -28.71 -11.53
C MET A 1 0.90 -28.89 -10.40
N ALA A 2 1.86 -27.98 -10.25
CA ALA A 2 2.93 -28.12 -9.26
C ALA A 2 2.53 -27.48 -7.92
N ASP A 3 2.60 -28.29 -6.85
CA ASP A 3 2.62 -27.97 -5.40
C ASP A 3 1.33 -27.64 -4.62
N GLY A 4 0.20 -27.26 -5.24
CA GLY A 4 -1.05 -27.05 -4.50
C GLY A 4 -1.06 -25.86 -3.53
N LYS A 5 -0.04 -24.99 -3.53
CA LYS A 5 -0.08 -23.71 -2.82
C LYS A 5 -1.09 -22.76 -3.46
N ASN A 6 -1.78 -22.01 -2.61
CA ASN A 6 -2.65 -20.93 -3.07
C ASN A 6 -1.82 -19.76 -3.63
N ARG A 7 -2.47 -18.87 -4.41
CA ARG A 7 -1.80 -17.74 -5.07
C ARG A 7 -1.08 -16.80 -4.08
N LYS A 8 -1.66 -16.58 -2.89
CA LYS A 8 -1.09 -15.72 -1.84
C LYS A 8 0.28 -16.25 -1.39
N ASP A 9 0.39 -17.55 -1.11
CA ASP A 9 1.63 -18.15 -0.62
C ASP A 9 2.75 -18.12 -1.67
N ILE A 10 2.39 -18.32 -2.95
CA ILE A 10 3.33 -18.15 -4.07
C ILE A 10 3.87 -16.72 -4.11
N LEU A 11 3.01 -15.71 -3.97
CA LEU A 11 3.42 -14.30 -3.97
C LEU A 11 4.29 -13.95 -2.77
N ALA A 12 3.88 -14.38 -1.56
CA ALA A 12 4.65 -14.15 -0.36
C ALA A 12 6.07 -14.73 -0.47
N GLU A 13 6.21 -15.95 -1.00
CA GLU A 13 7.51 -16.59 -1.21
C GLU A 13 8.33 -15.88 -2.30
N LYS A 14 7.77 -15.69 -3.49
CA LYS A 14 8.51 -15.17 -4.65
C LYS A 14 8.86 -13.69 -4.54
N LEU A 15 8.03 -12.90 -3.86
CA LEU A 15 8.26 -11.47 -3.63
C LEU A 15 8.91 -11.18 -2.27
N LYS A 16 9.29 -12.24 -1.52
CA LYS A 16 9.96 -12.16 -0.21
C LYS A 16 9.19 -11.27 0.78
N LEU A 17 7.87 -11.43 0.82
CA LEU A 17 7.01 -10.62 1.68
C LEU A 17 7.11 -11.08 3.14
N THR A 18 7.16 -10.14 4.06
CA THR A 18 7.11 -10.38 5.51
C THR A 18 5.79 -9.86 6.08
N PRO A 19 5.25 -10.50 7.14
CA PRO A 19 4.04 -10.02 7.80
C PRO A 19 4.17 -8.59 8.32
N LEU A 20 3.11 -7.79 8.14
CA LEU A 20 2.96 -6.46 8.74
C LEU A 20 1.87 -6.55 9.82
N SER A 21 2.26 -6.94 11.03
CA SER A 21 1.30 -7.27 12.10
C SER A 21 0.47 -6.10 12.61
N GLU A 22 0.97 -4.86 12.50
CA GLU A 22 0.29 -3.66 13.02
C GLU A 22 -0.74 -3.09 12.03
N GLU A 23 -0.37 -2.99 10.74
CA GLU A 23 -1.25 -2.45 9.70
C GLU A 23 -2.04 -3.53 8.95
N GLY A 24 -1.65 -4.81 9.08
CA GLY A 24 -2.27 -5.96 8.44
C GLY A 24 -1.64 -6.28 7.08
N GLY A 25 -1.60 -7.57 6.73
CA GLY A 25 -1.08 -8.05 5.44
C GLY A 25 0.41 -8.39 5.45
N TYR A 26 1.01 -8.38 4.27
CA TYR A 26 2.43 -8.63 4.06
C TYR A 26 3.06 -7.53 3.21
N PHE A 27 4.34 -7.24 3.42
CA PHE A 27 5.07 -6.26 2.62
C PHE A 27 6.51 -6.66 2.36
N SER A 28 7.13 -6.07 1.35
CA SER A 28 8.59 -6.06 1.20
C SER A 28 9.03 -4.77 0.53
N GLU A 29 10.08 -4.14 1.05
CA GLU A 29 10.74 -3.02 0.37
C GLU A 29 11.63 -3.55 -0.75
N THR A 30 11.37 -3.09 -1.97
CA THR A 30 12.08 -3.53 -3.18
C THR A 30 13.08 -2.49 -3.67
N TYR A 31 12.89 -1.23 -3.28
CA TYR A 31 13.78 -0.14 -3.66
C TYR A 31 13.79 0.96 -2.61
N ARG A 32 14.97 1.53 -2.41
CA ARG A 32 15.21 2.75 -1.64
C ARG A 32 16.24 3.57 -2.38
N SER A 33 15.91 4.82 -2.70
CA SER A 33 16.80 5.71 -3.43
C SER A 33 18.08 5.96 -2.63
N VAL A 34 19.23 5.96 -3.31
CA VAL A 34 20.50 6.42 -2.71
C VAL A 34 20.52 7.93 -2.54
N GLU A 35 19.76 8.66 -3.37
CA GLU A 35 19.60 10.10 -3.26
C GLU A 35 18.70 10.42 -2.06
N THR A 36 19.09 11.44 -1.31
CA THR A 36 18.35 11.92 -0.17
C THR A 36 17.97 13.39 -0.35
N ILE A 37 16.86 13.77 0.28
CA ILE A 37 16.39 15.14 0.36
C ILE A 37 16.33 15.57 1.82
N ASP A 38 16.62 16.85 2.06
CA ASP A 38 16.43 17.43 3.37
C ASP A 38 14.95 17.74 3.61
N THR A 39 14.50 17.51 4.83
CA THR A 39 13.12 17.72 5.27
C THR A 39 13.11 18.30 6.67
N GLU A 40 12.09 19.08 7.01
CA GLU A 40 11.91 19.59 8.38
C GLU A 40 11.46 18.50 9.38
N ARG A 41 11.30 17.24 8.92
CA ARG A 41 10.80 16.12 9.73
C ARG A 41 11.90 15.56 10.63
N LYS A 42 11.50 14.84 11.68
CA LYS A 42 12.43 14.11 12.56
C LYS A 42 13.37 13.23 11.73
N GLY A 43 14.69 13.38 11.91
CA GLY A 43 15.71 12.70 11.13
C GLY A 43 16.26 13.51 9.95
N LYS A 44 15.73 14.71 9.68
CA LYS A 44 16.18 15.80 8.80
C LYS A 44 16.50 15.48 7.33
N SER A 45 16.76 14.22 7.00
CA SER A 45 17.00 13.71 5.66
C SER A 45 16.13 12.47 5.45
N ARG A 46 15.69 12.26 4.21
CA ARG A 46 14.91 11.09 3.76
C ARG A 46 15.40 10.66 2.39
N ASN A 47 15.39 9.36 2.13
CA ASN A 47 15.57 8.87 0.75
C ASN A 47 14.47 9.47 -0.14
N LEU A 48 14.85 9.85 -1.36
CA LEU A 48 13.95 10.50 -2.31
C LEU A 48 12.70 9.65 -2.62
N LEU A 49 12.87 8.33 -2.64
CA LEU A 49 11.81 7.37 -2.96
C LEU A 49 12.06 6.05 -2.25
N THR A 50 10.96 5.41 -1.82
CA THR A 50 10.92 3.99 -1.45
C THR A 50 9.81 3.31 -2.25
N LEU A 51 10.01 2.06 -2.62
CA LEU A 51 8.99 1.23 -3.28
C LEU A 51 8.81 -0.06 -2.50
N ILE A 52 7.55 -0.46 -2.30
CA ILE A 52 7.21 -1.70 -1.63
C ILE A 52 6.26 -2.53 -2.49
N TYR A 53 6.30 -3.85 -2.30
CA TYR A 53 5.11 -4.67 -2.52
C TYR A 53 4.30 -4.71 -1.24
N TYR A 54 2.98 -4.69 -1.38
CA TYR A 54 2.03 -4.86 -0.29
C TYR A 54 0.92 -5.83 -0.71
N LEU A 55 0.58 -6.78 0.16
CA LEU A 55 -0.41 -7.82 -0.07
C LEU A 55 -1.36 -7.90 1.11
N ILE A 56 -2.64 -7.60 0.89
CA ILE A 56 -3.69 -7.82 1.87
C ILE A 56 -4.09 -9.30 1.83
N ALA A 57 -4.18 -9.92 3.00
CA ALA A 57 -4.55 -11.32 3.15
C ALA A 57 -5.54 -11.51 4.31
N GLN A 58 -6.39 -12.53 4.20
CA GLN A 58 -7.39 -12.87 5.24
C GLN A 58 -6.75 -13.26 6.58
N ASP A 59 -5.54 -13.82 6.54
CA ASP A 59 -4.76 -14.20 7.73
C ASP A 59 -4.57 -13.03 8.72
N PHE A 60 -4.65 -11.79 8.23
CA PHE A 60 -4.55 -10.55 9.02
C PHE A 60 -5.86 -9.75 9.04
N GLY A 61 -7.00 -10.43 8.94
CA GLY A 61 -8.33 -9.81 8.97
C GLY A 61 -8.75 -9.16 7.64
N GLY A 62 -7.99 -9.35 6.57
CA GLY A 62 -8.38 -8.92 5.21
C GLY A 62 -8.50 -7.40 5.05
N ARG A 63 -7.81 -6.62 5.88
CA ARG A 63 -7.88 -5.15 5.87
C ARG A 63 -6.53 -4.52 6.21
N ASN A 64 -6.34 -3.30 5.71
CA ASN A 64 -5.31 -2.39 6.20
C ASN A 64 -5.94 -1.45 7.23
N TYR A 65 -5.32 -1.30 8.41
CA TYR A 65 -5.81 -0.40 9.46
C TYR A 65 -5.59 1.08 9.09
N LEU A 66 -6.44 1.96 9.62
CA LEU A 66 -6.29 3.40 9.39
C LEU A 66 -4.96 3.89 9.95
N HIS A 67 -4.19 4.53 9.08
CA HIS A 67 -2.92 5.17 9.40
C HIS A 67 -2.76 6.44 8.55
N GLN A 68 -1.73 7.23 8.86
CA GLN A 68 -1.43 8.46 8.14
C GLN A 68 0.05 8.52 7.78
N ASN A 69 0.36 9.14 6.66
CA ASN A 69 1.72 9.36 6.22
C ASN A 69 2.01 10.86 6.10
N LYS A 70 3.29 11.22 6.18
CA LYS A 70 3.77 12.61 6.01
C LYS A 70 4.12 12.93 4.55
N SER A 71 4.18 11.93 3.68
CA SER A 71 4.32 12.13 2.23
C SER A 71 3.11 11.55 1.50
N ASP A 72 2.86 12.06 0.29
CA ASP A 72 1.97 11.40 -0.65
C ASP A 72 2.43 9.96 -0.91
N ILE A 73 1.49 9.04 -1.07
CA ILE A 73 1.76 7.65 -1.43
C ILE A 73 1.02 7.31 -2.71
N ALA A 74 1.77 6.84 -3.70
CA ALA A 74 1.21 6.24 -4.91
C ALA A 74 0.99 4.74 -4.70
N HIS A 75 -0.23 4.29 -4.94
CA HIS A 75 -0.63 2.89 -4.92
C HIS A 75 -0.90 2.42 -6.35
N PHE A 76 -0.39 1.24 -6.70
CA PHE A 76 -0.60 0.62 -8.00
C PHE A 76 -1.22 -0.76 -7.81
N PHE A 77 -2.33 -1.01 -8.50
CA PHE A 77 -2.95 -2.32 -8.51
C PHE A 77 -2.16 -3.27 -9.42
N HIS A 78 -1.70 -4.38 -8.88
CA HIS A 78 -1.01 -5.42 -9.64
C HIS A 78 -1.91 -6.63 -9.93
N GLU A 79 -2.46 -7.25 -8.89
CA GLU A 79 -3.34 -8.41 -9.04
C GLU A 79 -4.23 -8.63 -7.81
N GLY A 80 -5.15 -9.59 -7.92
CA GLY A 80 -6.04 -10.00 -6.84
C GLY A 80 -7.43 -9.39 -6.96
N TRP A 81 -8.08 -9.23 -5.81
CA TRP A 81 -9.40 -8.61 -5.72
C TRP A 81 -9.25 -7.09 -5.59
N PRO A 82 -10.14 -6.29 -6.19
CA PRO A 82 -10.14 -4.84 -6.02
C PRO A 82 -10.31 -4.47 -4.54
N ILE A 83 -9.63 -3.39 -4.12
CA ILE A 83 -9.52 -2.96 -2.72
C ILE A 83 -10.31 -1.65 -2.54
N GLU A 84 -11.21 -1.61 -1.55
CA GLU A 84 -11.83 -0.34 -1.14
C GLU A 84 -10.86 0.45 -0.24
N TYR A 85 -10.48 1.65 -0.68
CA TYR A 85 -9.78 2.63 0.14
C TYR A 85 -10.80 3.56 0.78
N THR A 86 -10.72 3.71 2.10
CA THR A 86 -11.48 4.73 2.86
C THR A 86 -10.50 5.80 3.30
N LEU A 87 -10.64 7.00 2.73
CA LEU A 87 -9.84 8.18 3.06
C LEU A 87 -10.64 9.07 4.00
N VAL A 88 -10.01 9.52 5.08
CA VAL A 88 -10.63 10.40 6.08
C VAL A 88 -9.86 11.70 6.11
N SER A 89 -10.53 12.80 5.79
CA SER A 89 -9.94 14.14 5.83
C SER A 89 -9.93 14.71 7.27
N PRO A 90 -9.15 15.77 7.52
CA PRO A 90 -9.11 16.42 8.84
C PRO A 90 -10.44 17.01 9.30
N ASP A 91 -11.27 17.47 8.36
CA ASP A 91 -12.62 17.96 8.62
C ASP A 91 -13.66 16.83 8.75
N GLY A 92 -13.22 15.56 8.74
CA GLY A 92 -14.05 14.39 8.96
C GLY A 92 -14.84 13.91 7.75
N LYS A 93 -14.57 14.45 6.55
CA LYS A 93 -15.14 13.91 5.31
C LYS A 93 -14.55 12.55 5.00
N ILE A 94 -15.39 11.67 4.48
CA ILE A 94 -15.02 10.32 4.08
C ILE A 94 -15.13 10.23 2.56
N GLU A 95 -14.04 9.85 1.92
CA GLU A 95 -13.98 9.53 0.50
C GLU A 95 -13.66 8.05 0.32
N LYS A 96 -14.27 7.44 -0.70
CA LYS A 96 -14.07 6.03 -1.02
C LYS A 96 -13.60 5.85 -2.44
N HIS A 97 -12.56 5.05 -2.61
CA HIS A 97 -12.00 4.69 -3.92
C HIS A 97 -11.91 3.17 -4.03
N ILE A 98 -12.02 2.65 -5.26
CA ILE A 98 -11.80 1.23 -5.52
C ILE A 98 -10.51 1.07 -6.34
N LEU A 99 -9.44 0.63 -5.69
CA LEU A 99 -8.17 0.32 -6.33
C LEU A 99 -8.30 -1.05 -7.03
N GLY A 100 -8.26 -1.07 -8.37
CA GLY A 100 -8.54 -2.27 -9.16
C GLY A 100 -8.36 -2.07 -10.67
N ARG A 101 -8.49 -3.16 -11.44
CA ARG A 101 -8.20 -3.15 -12.89
C ARG A 101 -9.40 -2.76 -13.77
N ASP A 102 -10.63 -2.95 -13.30
CA ASP A 102 -11.83 -2.81 -14.12
C ASP A 102 -12.30 -1.34 -14.22
N VAL A 103 -11.62 -0.58 -15.08
CA VAL A 103 -11.93 0.84 -15.31
C VAL A 103 -13.35 1.08 -15.82
N SER A 104 -13.97 0.09 -16.46
CA SER A 104 -15.37 0.19 -16.90
C SER A 104 -16.37 0.24 -15.74
N LYS A 105 -15.93 -0.18 -14.55
CA LYS A 105 -16.69 -0.12 -13.29
C LYS A 105 -16.21 0.99 -12.36
N GLY A 106 -15.42 1.94 -12.87
CA GLY A 106 -14.85 3.03 -12.06
C GLY A 106 -13.73 2.60 -11.11
N GLN A 107 -13.12 1.42 -11.32
CA GLN A 107 -11.93 1.05 -10.57
C GLN A 107 -10.71 1.81 -11.09
N GLU A 108 -9.84 2.20 -10.16
CA GLU A 108 -8.63 2.94 -10.45
C GLU A 108 -7.43 1.99 -10.35
N PRO A 109 -6.67 1.74 -11.42
CA PRO A 109 -5.46 0.90 -11.33
C PRO A 109 -4.32 1.63 -10.60
N GLN A 110 -4.46 2.93 -10.39
CA GLN A 110 -3.52 3.78 -9.66
C GLN A 110 -4.30 4.76 -8.77
N LEU A 111 -3.90 4.89 -7.51
CA LEU A 111 -4.49 5.83 -6.56
C LEU A 111 -3.37 6.61 -5.84
N ILE A 112 -3.49 7.93 -5.78
CA ILE A 112 -2.58 8.78 -5.00
C ILE A 112 -3.28 9.22 -3.71
N VAL A 113 -2.78 8.76 -2.57
CA VAL A 113 -3.22 9.24 -1.26
C VAL A 113 -2.32 10.39 -0.86
N LYS A 114 -2.87 11.59 -0.78
CA LYS A 114 -2.11 12.80 -0.45
C LYS A 114 -1.89 12.92 1.05
N VAL A 115 -0.80 13.58 1.43
CA VAL A 115 -0.57 13.99 2.81
C VAL A 115 -1.72 14.88 3.30
N ILE A 116 -2.12 14.69 4.55
CA ILE A 116 -3.01 15.62 5.24
C ILE A 116 -2.28 16.97 5.36
N GLN A 117 -2.80 17.99 4.67
CA GLN A 117 -2.34 19.36 4.85
C GLN A 117 -2.99 19.91 6.14
N SER A 118 -2.16 20.21 7.13
CA SER A 118 -2.53 20.89 8.38
C SER A 118 -2.45 22.41 8.23
#